data_AF-A0A3S1E684-F1
#
_entry.id   AF-A0A3S1E684-F1
#
_cell.length_a   1.000
_cell.length_b   1.000
_cell.length_c   1.000
_cell.angle_alpha   90.00
_cell.angle_beta   90.00
_cell.angle_gamma   90.00
#
_symmetry.space_group_name_H-M   'P 1'
#
loop_
_entity.id
_entity.type
_entity.pdbx_description
1 polymer ?
#
loop_
_entity_poly.entity_id
_entity_poly.type
_entity_poly.pdbx_seq_one_letter_code
_entity_poly.pdbx_strand_id
1 'polypeptide(L)'
;VIRQALTEDWPLSRLDSTLRAILRAGVYELMKREDVPVAVIVSEYVDIAKAFYEEDEPKLVNAVLDRVSRRVRGEGRGKDAS
;
A
#
# COMPACT_ATOMS: atom_id res chain seq x y z
N VAL A 1 -12.24 1.61 -0.19
CA VAL A 1 -11.04 0.95 -0.77
C VAL A 1 -10.13 0.38 0.33
N ILE A 2 -9.46 1.21 1.16
CA ILE A 2 -8.54 0.72 2.21
C ILE A 2 -9.18 -0.30 3.16
N ARG A 3 -10.35 -0.02 3.74
CA ARG A 3 -11.05 -0.95 4.66
C ARG A 3 -11.28 -2.34 4.04
N GLN A 4 -11.56 -2.40 2.74
CA GLN A 4 -11.81 -3.66 2.01
C GLN A 4 -10.53 -4.40 1.65
N ALA A 5 -9.38 -3.74 1.77
CA ALA A 5 -8.06 -4.29 1.50
C ALA A 5 -7.31 -4.63 2.80
N LEU A 6 -7.97 -4.61 3.96
CA LEU A 6 -7.41 -5.07 5.24
C LEU A 6 -7.83 -6.52 5.52
N THR A 7 -7.05 -7.23 6.33
CA THR A 7 -7.40 -8.56 6.85
C THR A 7 -7.96 -8.45 8.26
N GLU A 8 -8.55 -9.53 8.78
CA GLU A 8 -9.06 -9.57 10.16
C GLU A 8 -7.96 -9.31 11.20
N ASP A 9 -6.72 -9.74 10.91
CA ASP A 9 -5.54 -9.52 11.77
C ASP A 9 -5.08 -8.04 11.82
N TRP A 10 -5.56 -7.22 10.89
CA TRP A 10 -5.24 -5.80 10.78
C TRP A 10 -6.50 -4.94 10.67
N PRO A 11 -7.28 -4.84 11.76
CA PRO A 11 -8.45 -3.99 11.76
C PRO A 11 -8.05 -2.52 11.62
N LEU A 12 -8.96 -1.70 11.09
CA LEU A 12 -8.74 -0.25 10.94
C LEU A 12 -8.32 0.46 12.23
N SER A 13 -8.74 -0.05 13.39
CA SER A 13 -8.37 0.47 14.71
C SER A 13 -6.89 0.34 15.02
N ARG A 14 -6.17 -0.59 14.37
CA ARG A 14 -4.73 -0.80 14.54
C ARG A 14 -3.89 0.16 13.69
N LEU A 15 -4.49 0.84 12.71
CA LEU A 15 -3.78 1.83 11.92
C LEU A 15 -3.73 3.17 12.66
N ASP A 16 -2.57 3.62 13.08
CA ASP A 16 -2.40 4.98 13.61
C ASP A 16 -2.57 6.06 12.52
N SER A 17 -2.41 7.34 12.88
CA SER A 17 -2.53 8.44 11.92
C SER A 17 -1.52 8.39 10.78
N THR A 18 -0.29 8.01 11.06
CA THR A 18 0.82 7.99 10.11
C THR A 18 0.62 6.85 9.11
N LEU A 19 0.31 5.64 9.58
CA LEU A 19 0.04 4.49 8.73
C LEU A 19 -1.20 4.71 7.86
N ARG A 20 -2.25 5.36 8.40
CA ARG A 20 -3.41 5.78 7.60
C ARG A 20 -3.05 6.80 6.53
N ALA A 21 -2.14 7.74 6.81
CA ALA A 21 -1.71 8.73 5.83
C ALA A 21 -0.93 8.08 4.68
N ILE A 22 0.03 7.20 5.00
CA ILE A 22 0.80 6.42 4.03
C ILE A 22 -0.14 5.64 3.10
N LEU A 23 -1.08 4.87 3.67
CA LEU A 23 -2.03 4.09 2.87
C LEU A 23 -2.95 4.96 2.02
N ARG A 24 -3.43 6.11 2.54
CA ARG A 24 -4.29 7.03 1.78
C ARG A 24 -3.57 7.64 0.59
N ALA A 25 -2.32 8.05 0.78
CA ALA A 25 -1.51 8.65 -0.26
C ALA A 25 -1.17 7.62 -1.36
N GLY A 26 -0.73 6.41 -0.98
CA GLY A 26 -0.48 5.34 -1.95
C GLY A 26 -1.72 4.89 -2.72
N VAL A 27 -2.87 4.78 -2.05
CA VAL A 27 -4.15 4.47 -2.72
C VAL A 27 -4.58 5.59 -3.66
N TYR A 28 -4.38 6.86 -3.28
CA TYR A 28 -4.68 7.99 -4.14
C TYR A 28 -3.87 7.94 -5.44
N GLU A 29 -2.55 7.72 -5.35
CA GLU A 29 -1.71 7.61 -6.55
C GLU A 29 -2.10 6.42 -7.41
N LEU A 30 -2.35 5.25 -6.81
CA LEU A 30 -2.87 4.09 -7.55
C LEU A 30 -4.17 4.41 -8.30
N MET A 31 -5.04 5.26 -7.75
CA MET A 31 -6.32 5.60 -8.39
C MET A 31 -6.25 6.76 -9.38
N LYS A 32 -5.21 7.61 -9.33
CA LYS A 32 -5.20 8.90 -10.04
C LYS A 32 -3.96 9.17 -10.88
N ARG A 33 -2.89 8.40 -10.72
CA ARG A 33 -1.61 8.58 -11.42
C ARG A 33 -1.27 7.39 -12.30
N GLU A 34 -2.08 7.13 -13.32
CA GLU A 34 -1.87 6.05 -14.29
C GLU A 34 -0.52 6.16 -15.03
N ASP A 35 0.06 7.36 -15.05
CA ASP A 35 1.38 7.67 -15.57
C ASP A 35 2.54 7.12 -14.72
N VAL A 36 2.29 6.71 -13.48
CA VAL A 36 3.31 6.16 -12.56
C VAL A 36 3.11 4.64 -12.42
N PRO A 37 4.13 3.81 -12.66
CA PRO A 37 4.01 2.35 -12.56
C PRO A 37 3.62 1.88 -11.15
N VAL A 38 2.77 0.84 -11.08
CA VAL A 38 2.32 0.25 -9.80
C VAL A 38 3.51 -0.16 -8.91
N ALA A 39 4.53 -0.79 -9.49
CA ALA A 39 5.69 -1.24 -8.74
C ALA A 39 6.46 -0.09 -8.09
N VAL A 40 6.54 1.08 -8.74
CA VAL A 40 7.18 2.28 -8.19
C VAL A 40 6.37 2.77 -7.00
N ILE A 41 5.06 3.01 -7.16
CA ILE A 41 4.18 3.47 -6.08
C ILE A 41 4.28 2.53 -4.86
N VAL A 42 4.13 1.22 -5.06
CA VAL A 42 4.18 0.27 -3.94
C VAL A 42 5.55 0.29 -3.25
N SER A 43 6.66 0.38 -4.00
CA SER A 43 8.00 0.40 -3.40
C SER A 43 8.22 1.65 -2.54
N GLU A 44 7.92 2.83 -3.09
CA GLU A 44 8.10 4.11 -2.40
C GLU A 44 7.31 4.14 -1.07
N TYR A 45 6.04 3.73 -1.09
CA TYR A 45 5.23 3.73 0.13
C TYR A 45 5.64 2.66 1.16
N VAL A 46 6.21 1.54 0.71
CA VAL A 46 6.82 0.56 1.62
C VAL A 46 8.09 1.13 2.25
N ASP A 47 8.92 1.83 1.50
CA ASP A 47 10.15 2.42 2.02
C ASP A 47 9.87 3.62 2.94
N ILE A 48 8.85 4.43 2.64
CA ILE A 48 8.31 5.43 3.57
C ILE A 48 7.87 4.73 4.87
N ALA A 49 7.13 3.62 4.78
CA ALA A 49 6.72 2.90 5.99
C ALA A 49 7.92 2.40 6.81
N LYS A 50 8.96 1.87 6.17
CA LYS A 50 10.20 1.45 6.87
C LYS A 50 10.92 2.61 7.58
N ALA A 51 10.72 3.86 7.14
CA ALA A 51 11.28 5.02 7.81
C ALA A 51 10.56 5.35 9.15
N PHE A 52 9.36 4.83 9.36
CA PHE A 52 8.55 5.07 10.58
C PHE A 52 8.36 3.82 11.45
N TYR A 53 8.50 2.61 10.87
CA TYR A 53 8.19 1.35 11.53
C TYR A 53 9.23 0.29 11.24
N GLU A 54 9.53 -0.56 12.22
CA GLU A 54 10.52 -1.64 12.12
C GLU A 54 9.89 -3.04 11.99
N GLU A 55 8.59 -3.18 12.26
CA GLU A 55 7.94 -4.49 12.38
C GLU A 55 7.03 -4.83 11.18
N ASP A 56 5.73 -4.96 11.40
CA ASP A 56 4.79 -5.56 10.44
C ASP A 56 4.10 -4.52 9.53
N GLU A 57 4.16 -3.24 9.88
CA GLU A 57 3.52 -2.15 9.15
C GLU A 57 4.02 -2.03 7.70
N PRO A 58 5.33 -2.12 7.38
CA PRO A 58 5.78 -2.10 5.99
C PRO A 58 5.22 -3.26 5.17
N LYS A 59 5.10 -4.46 5.77
CA LYS A 59 4.50 -5.63 5.12
C LYS A 59 3.01 -5.42 4.89
N LEU A 60 2.32 -4.80 5.84
CA LEU A 60 0.92 -4.42 5.70
C LEU A 60 0.73 -3.43 4.56
N VAL A 61 1.55 -2.38 4.49
CA VAL A 61 1.49 -1.39 3.40
C VAL A 61 1.65 -2.07 2.05
N ASN A 62 2.66 -2.93 1.91
CA ASN A 62 2.86 -3.73 0.70
C ASN A 62 1.59 -4.54 0.34
N ALA A 63 1.07 -5.31 1.29
CA ALA A 63 -0.09 -6.19 1.07
C ALA A 63 -1.39 -5.44 0.77
N VAL A 64 -1.59 -4.25 1.37
CA VAL A 64 -2.76 -3.41 1.11
C VAL A 64 -2.67 -2.77 -0.26
N LEU A 65 -1.54 -2.14 -0.60
CA LEU A 65 -1.38 -1.43 -1.86
C LEU A 65 -1.41 -2.40 -3.06
N ASP A 66 -0.83 -3.59 -2.94
CA ASP A 66 -0.86 -4.63 -3.98
C ASP A 66 -2.27 -5.22 -4.18
N ARG A 67 -3.10 -5.29 -3.12
CA ARG A 67 -4.53 -5.64 -3.27
C ARG A 67 -5.33 -4.52 -3.95
N VAL A 68 -5.03 -3.27 -3.59
CA VAL A 68 -5.70 -2.11 -4.19
C VAL A 68 -5.33 -1.98 -5.66
N SER A 69 -4.06 -2.12 -6.03
CA SER A 69 -3.59 -1.98 -7.41
C SER A 69 -4.29 -2.98 -8.34
N ARG A 70 -4.41 -4.26 -7.93
CA ARG A 70 -5.14 -5.27 -8.72
C ARG A 70 -6.59 -4.90 -8.92
N ARG A 71 -7.20 -4.25 -7.93
CA ARG A 71 -8.60 -3.82 -8.01
C ARG A 71 -8.81 -2.59 -8.88
N VAL A 72 -7.91 -1.62 -8.83
CA VAL A 72 -8.11 -0.31 -9.49
C VAL A 72 -7.43 -0.19 -10.86
N ARG A 73 -6.39 -0.98 -11.11
CA ARG A 73 -5.65 -1.01 -12.39
C ARG A 73 -5.63 -2.39 -13.07
N GLY A 74 -6.06 -3.45 -12.40
CA GLY A 74 -5.90 -4.82 -12.93
C GLY A 74 -4.47 -5.36 -12.84
N GLU A 75 -3.57 -4.62 -12.19
CA GLU A 75 -2.13 -4.90 -12.12
C GLU A 75 -1.70 -5.16 -10.67
N GLY A 76 -0.92 -6.22 -10.44
CA GLY A 76 -0.18 -6.38 -9.19
C GLY A 76 1.19 -5.71 -9.28
N ARG A 77 1.94 -5.70 -8.19
CA ARG A 77 3.40 -5.50 -8.29
C ARG A 77 3.95 -6.58 -9.21
N GLY A 78 4.37 -6.22 -10.43
CA GLY A 78 5.01 -7.14 -11.37
C GLY A 78 6.18 -7.85 -10.70
N LYS A 79 6.41 -9.13 -11.02
CA LYS A 79 7.45 -9.98 -10.40
C LYS A 79 8.90 -9.56 -10.75
N ASP A 80 9.12 -8.38 -11.30
CA ASP A 80 10.43 -7.90 -11.78
C ASP A 80 11.10 -6.97 -10.76
N ALA A 81 11.26 -7.49 -9.54
CA ALA A 81 12.17 -6.94 -8.53
C ALA A 81 12.66 -8.11 -7.68
N SER A 82 13.45 -8.99 -8.29
CA SER A 82 14.36 -9.95 -7.62
C SER A 82 15.77 -9.68 -8.11
#